data_AF-A0A9E3A3W0-F1
#
_entry.id   AF-A0A9E3A3W0-F1
#
_cell.length_a   1.000
_cell.length_b   1.000
_cell.length_c   1.000
_cell.angle_alpha   90.00
_cell.angle_beta   90.00
_cell.angle_gamma   90.00
#
_symmetry.space_group_name_H-M   'P 1'
#
loop_
_entity.id
_entity.type
_entity.pdbx_description
1 polymer ?
#
loop_
_entity_poly.entity_id
_entity_poly.type
_entity_poly.pdbx_seq_one_letter_code
_entity_poly.pdbx_strand_id
1 'polypeptide(L)'
;NGHGDNGKVHFTIRLPNTLRFAADNVNGNVHAAHVGRAVRANSVNGNVNVSTAAWAEAGTVNGAIKASMAGAGWEGTLKIESVNGSIELDLPGDLNAQVKFSSLNGRIDSDFPLTVSNGWPVGHSASATLGKGGRELEIKTVNGNVEIRKRSAGI
;
A
#
# COMPACT_ATOMS: atom_id res chain seq x y z
N ASN A 1 -12.93 -28.19 -29.02
CA ASN A 1 -12.41 -28.30 -27.64
C ASN A 1 -12.38 -26.91 -27.00
N GLY A 2 -13.44 -26.54 -26.29
CA GLY A 2 -13.51 -25.27 -25.58
C GLY A 2 -13.81 -25.55 -24.10
N HIS A 3 -12.76 -25.60 -23.27
CA HIS A 3 -12.90 -25.67 -21.82
C HIS A 3 -12.69 -24.25 -21.27
N GLY A 4 -13.77 -23.48 -21.26
CA GLY A 4 -13.82 -22.17 -20.63
C GLY A 4 -14.56 -22.25 -19.31
N ASP A 5 -14.00 -22.95 -18.32
CA ASP A 5 -14.51 -22.86 -16.96
C ASP A 5 -13.87 -21.62 -16.29
N ASN A 6 -14.48 -20.45 -16.54
CA ASN A 6 -14.18 -19.24 -15.79
C ASN A 6 -14.88 -19.34 -14.43
N GLY A 7 -14.41 -20.28 -13.59
CA GLY A 7 -14.89 -20.45 -12.23
C GLY A 7 -14.58 -19.21 -11.40
N LYS A 8 -15.61 -18.43 -11.08
CA LYS A 8 -15.50 -17.31 -10.14
C LYS A 8 -15.91 -17.81 -8.77
N VAL A 9 -14.99 -17.76 -7.83
CA VAL A 9 -15.28 -18.05 -6.43
C VAL A 9 -15.12 -16.76 -5.64
N HIS A 10 -16.11 -16.43 -4.83
CA HIS A 10 -16.08 -15.26 -3.96
C HIS A 10 -16.14 -15.73 -2.51
N PHE A 11 -15.07 -15.47 -1.76
CA PHE A 11 -15.01 -15.74 -0.34
C PHE A 11 -15.26 -14.46 0.44
N THR A 12 -16.20 -14.50 1.38
CA THR A 12 -16.41 -13.43 2.35
C THR A 12 -16.06 -13.95 3.73
N ILE A 13 -15.03 -13.37 4.33
CA ILE A 13 -14.56 -13.73 5.67
C ILE A 13 -14.83 -12.54 6.60
N ARG A 14 -15.55 -12.78 7.69
CA ARG A 14 -15.81 -11.78 8.73
C ARG A 14 -14.87 -12.04 9.90
N LEU A 15 -14.04 -11.06 10.21
CA LEU A 15 -13.03 -11.15 11.27
C LEU A 15 -13.38 -10.16 12.38
N PRO A 16 -13.20 -10.53 13.67
CA PRO A 16 -13.14 -9.58 14.76
C PRO A 16 -12.05 -8.52 14.52
N ASN A 17 -12.31 -7.29 14.94
CA ASN A 17 -11.37 -6.16 14.78
C ASN A 17 -10.04 -6.34 15.53
N THR A 18 -9.95 -7.33 16.44
CA THR A 18 -8.77 -7.65 17.22
C THR A 18 -7.81 -8.60 16.51
N LEU A 19 -8.17 -9.15 15.35
CA LEU A 19 -7.35 -10.12 14.63
C LEU A 19 -6.46 -9.48 13.58
N ARG A 20 -5.32 -10.12 13.33
CA ARG A 20 -4.47 -9.86 12.17
C ARG A 20 -5.01 -10.64 10.98
N PHE A 21 -4.94 -10.06 9.78
CA PHE A 21 -5.35 -10.72 8.55
C PHE A 21 -4.14 -10.97 7.65
N ALA A 22 -4.04 -12.19 7.10
CA ALA A 22 -3.06 -12.55 6.11
C ALA A 22 -3.75 -13.26 4.95
N ALA A 23 -3.51 -12.82 3.72
CA ALA A 23 -4.01 -13.45 2.52
C ALA A 23 -2.95 -13.44 1.42
N ASP A 24 -2.79 -14.60 0.77
CA ASP A 24 -1.95 -14.76 -0.41
C ASP A 24 -2.85 -15.31 -1.52
N ASN A 25 -2.82 -14.65 -2.68
CA ASN A 25 -3.64 -14.96 -3.83
C ASN A 25 -2.79 -15.04 -5.10
N VAL A 26 -3.22 -15.86 -6.06
CA VAL A 26 -2.55 -15.95 -7.37
C VAL A 26 -3.34 -15.24 -8.44
N ASN A 27 -4.65 -15.50 -8.53
CA ASN A 27 -5.51 -14.91 -9.54
C ASN A 27 -6.79 -14.38 -8.90
N GLY A 28 -7.05 -13.08 -9.04
CA GLY A 28 -8.20 -12.40 -8.46
C GLY A 28 -7.82 -11.25 -7.53
N ASN A 29 -8.84 -10.58 -7.00
CA ASN A 29 -8.64 -9.41 -6.16
C ASN A 29 -8.68 -9.78 -4.69
N VAL A 30 -7.80 -9.17 -3.89
CA VAL A 30 -7.84 -9.25 -2.44
C VAL A 30 -8.42 -7.94 -1.91
N HIS A 31 -9.48 -8.03 -1.12
CA HIS A 31 -10.09 -6.87 -0.46
C HIS A 31 -10.17 -7.11 1.04
N ALA A 32 -9.37 -6.37 1.80
CA ALA A 32 -9.38 -6.36 3.26
C ALA A 32 -9.82 -4.97 3.73
N ALA A 33 -11.05 -4.85 4.25
CA ALA A 33 -11.61 -3.58 4.68
C ALA A 33 -11.78 -3.51 6.20
N HIS A 34 -11.54 -2.34 6.79
CA HIS A 34 -11.78 -2.04 8.21
C HIS A 34 -11.09 -3.01 9.19
N VAL A 35 -9.87 -3.46 8.86
CA VAL A 35 -9.13 -4.35 9.74
C VAL A 35 -8.57 -3.53 10.91
N GLY A 36 -8.92 -3.91 12.14
CA GLY A 36 -8.52 -3.16 13.34
C GLY A 36 -7.05 -3.33 13.74
N ARG A 37 -6.36 -4.33 13.18
CA ARG A 37 -4.93 -4.60 13.41
C ARG A 37 -4.14 -4.76 12.10
N ALA A 38 -3.03 -5.46 12.15
CA ALA A 38 -2.13 -5.70 11.02
C ALA A 38 -2.82 -6.47 9.87
N VAL A 39 -2.55 -6.04 8.65
CA VAL A 39 -2.95 -6.71 7.40
C VAL A 39 -1.73 -7.05 6.57
N ARG A 40 -1.64 -8.29 6.10
CA ARG A 40 -0.73 -8.72 5.03
C ARG A 40 -1.55 -9.25 3.86
N ALA A 41 -1.41 -8.66 2.68
CA ALA A 41 -2.18 -9.05 1.51
C ALA A 41 -1.29 -9.10 0.26
N ASN A 42 -1.09 -10.28 -0.29
CA ASN A 42 -0.31 -10.48 -1.51
C ASN A 42 -1.16 -11.06 -2.62
N SER A 43 -0.92 -10.59 -3.84
CA SER A 43 -1.50 -11.16 -5.05
C SER A 43 -0.42 -11.35 -6.12
N VAL A 44 -0.61 -12.26 -7.07
CA VAL A 44 0.23 -12.29 -8.29
C VAL A 44 -0.47 -11.55 -9.42
N ASN A 45 -1.71 -11.92 -9.73
CA ASN A 45 -2.52 -11.29 -10.76
C ASN A 45 -3.84 -10.80 -10.18
N GLY A 46 -3.85 -9.53 -9.79
CA GLY A 46 -5.05 -8.83 -9.37
C GLY A 46 -4.75 -7.71 -8.38
N ASN A 47 -5.81 -6.96 -8.08
CA ASN A 47 -5.70 -5.76 -7.27
C ASN A 47 -5.74 -6.11 -5.79
N VAL A 48 -4.98 -5.37 -4.99
CA VAL A 48 -4.94 -5.50 -3.55
C VAL A 48 -5.47 -4.22 -2.93
N ASN A 49 -6.62 -4.31 -2.27
CA ASN A 49 -7.25 -3.19 -1.57
C ASN A 49 -7.22 -3.47 -0.08
N VAL A 50 -6.49 -2.66 0.67
CA VAL A 50 -6.31 -2.80 2.12
C VAL A 50 -6.77 -1.52 2.82
N SER A 51 -7.61 -1.67 3.84
CA SER A 51 -7.92 -0.61 4.79
C SER A 51 -7.76 -1.11 6.21
N THR A 52 -6.88 -0.45 6.97
CA THR A 52 -6.55 -0.82 8.36
C THR A 52 -6.38 0.40 9.25
N ALA A 53 -6.63 0.22 10.55
CA ALA A 53 -6.35 1.21 11.58
C ALA A 53 -4.91 1.19 12.10
N ALA A 54 -4.17 0.10 11.86
CA ALA A 54 -2.84 -0.11 12.44
C ALA A 54 -1.76 -0.20 11.36
N TRP A 55 -1.45 -1.39 10.86
CA TRP A 55 -0.29 -1.67 10.00
C TRP A 55 -0.69 -2.46 8.75
N ALA A 56 -0.04 -2.20 7.62
CA ALA A 56 -0.27 -2.89 6.36
C ALA A 56 1.04 -3.33 5.69
N GLU A 57 1.03 -4.55 5.14
CA GLU A 57 1.97 -5.02 4.12
C GLU A 57 1.14 -5.49 2.93
N ALA A 58 1.38 -4.90 1.75
CA ALA A 58 0.65 -5.26 0.55
C ALA A 58 1.59 -5.43 -0.64
N GLY A 59 1.40 -6.52 -1.37
CA GLY A 59 2.23 -6.93 -2.48
C GLY A 59 1.42 -7.33 -3.70
N THR A 60 1.82 -6.90 -4.90
CA THR A 60 1.29 -7.49 -6.14
C THR A 60 2.32 -7.54 -7.27
N VAL A 61 2.21 -8.52 -8.16
CA VAL A 61 3.06 -8.55 -9.37
C VAL A 61 2.36 -7.79 -10.50
N ASN A 62 1.10 -8.13 -10.79
CA ASN A 62 0.31 -7.50 -11.85
C ASN A 62 -1.02 -7.04 -11.26
N GLY A 63 -1.10 -5.74 -10.93
CA GLY A 63 -2.28 -5.15 -10.34
C GLY A 63 -2.00 -3.85 -9.62
N ALA A 64 -3.06 -3.11 -9.33
CA ALA A 64 -2.97 -1.91 -8.51
C ALA A 64 -3.06 -2.26 -7.02
N ILE A 65 -2.33 -1.51 -6.20
CA ILE A 65 -2.46 -1.57 -4.74
C ILE A 65 -3.10 -0.27 -4.28
N LYS A 66 -4.18 -0.39 -3.50
CA LYS A 66 -4.75 0.72 -2.75
C LYS A 66 -4.67 0.40 -1.28
N ALA A 67 -3.87 1.15 -0.53
CA ALA A 67 -3.77 0.98 0.92
C ALA A 67 -4.23 2.25 1.64
N SER A 68 -5.12 2.08 2.61
CA SER A 68 -5.72 3.16 3.35
C SER A 68 -5.52 2.96 4.85
N MET A 69 -4.84 3.90 5.48
CA MET A 69 -4.50 3.86 6.89
C MET A 69 -5.39 4.85 7.64
N ALA A 70 -6.11 4.38 8.66
CA ALA A 70 -6.95 5.26 9.49
C ALA A 70 -6.15 5.88 10.66
N GLY A 71 -5.09 5.22 11.11
CA GLY A 71 -4.26 5.69 12.22
C GLY A 71 -2.77 5.74 11.85
N ALA A 72 -2.04 6.67 12.47
CA ALA A 72 -0.58 6.79 12.36
C ALA A 72 0.17 5.94 13.40
N GLY A 73 -0.54 5.11 14.17
CA GLY A 73 -0.04 4.42 15.37
C GLY A 73 0.69 3.11 15.12
N TRP A 74 1.19 2.84 13.91
CA TRP A 74 1.91 1.58 13.65
C TRP A 74 3.34 1.60 14.14
N GLU A 75 3.80 0.46 14.63
CA GLU A 75 5.20 0.23 14.93
C GLU A 75 5.87 -0.50 13.75
N GLY A 76 7.13 -0.19 13.51
CA GLY A 76 7.93 -0.79 12.43
C GLY A 76 7.73 -0.16 11.05
N THR A 77 8.18 -0.88 10.02
CA THR A 77 8.17 -0.44 8.64
C THR A 77 6.87 -0.85 7.96
N LEU A 78 6.16 0.12 7.38
CA LEU A 78 5.03 -0.14 6.49
C LEU A 78 5.55 -0.41 5.09
N LYS A 79 5.20 -1.54 4.48
CA LYS A 79 5.82 -2.00 3.24
C LYS A 79 4.80 -2.26 2.14
N ILE A 80 4.94 -1.56 1.02
CA ILE A 80 4.04 -1.70 -0.13
C ILE A 80 4.86 -1.91 -1.39
N GLU A 81 4.64 -3.03 -2.09
CA GLU A 81 5.45 -3.40 -3.25
C GLU A 81 4.60 -3.82 -4.44
N SER A 82 4.87 -3.26 -5.61
CA SER A 82 4.28 -3.70 -6.88
C SER A 82 5.37 -3.98 -7.92
N VAL A 83 5.11 -4.83 -8.91
CA VAL A 83 5.97 -4.92 -10.10
C VAL A 83 5.37 -4.14 -11.25
N ASN A 84 4.13 -4.46 -11.64
CA ASN A 84 3.39 -3.80 -12.71
C ASN A 84 2.04 -3.32 -12.19
N GLY A 85 2.00 -2.04 -11.79
CA GLY A 85 0.77 -1.38 -11.39
C GLY A 85 1.01 -0.19 -10.47
N SER A 86 -0.02 0.65 -10.36
CA SER A 86 0.00 1.83 -9.51
C SER A 86 -0.19 1.48 -8.04
N ILE A 87 0.40 2.31 -7.19
CA ILE A 87 0.22 2.25 -5.73
C ILE A 87 -0.44 3.55 -5.29
N GLU A 88 -1.62 3.46 -4.69
CA GLU A 88 -2.31 4.57 -4.04
C GLU A 88 -2.27 4.38 -2.53
N LEU A 89 -1.75 5.37 -1.80
CA LEU A 89 -1.71 5.39 -0.35
C LEU A 89 -2.55 6.55 0.19
N ASP A 90 -3.60 6.22 0.95
CA ASP A 90 -4.38 7.19 1.70
C ASP A 90 -3.90 7.18 3.16
N LEU A 91 -3.15 8.21 3.56
CA LEU A 91 -2.49 8.29 4.87
C LEU A 91 -3.09 9.40 5.75
N PRO A 92 -3.12 9.24 7.08
CA PRO A 92 -3.64 10.27 7.97
C PRO A 92 -2.81 11.56 7.88
N GLY A 93 -3.49 12.70 7.94
CA GLY A 93 -2.88 14.00 7.63
C GLY A 93 -1.85 14.53 8.62
N ASP A 94 -1.81 13.95 9.81
CA ASP A 94 -0.89 14.21 10.92
C ASP A 94 0.24 13.17 11.02
N LEU A 95 0.38 12.31 10.00
CA LEU A 95 1.42 11.31 9.94
C LEU A 95 2.81 11.94 10.03
N ASN A 96 3.72 11.26 10.72
CA ASN A 96 5.15 11.55 10.69
C ASN A 96 5.85 10.25 10.30
N ALA A 97 6.61 10.26 9.20
CA ALA A 97 7.28 9.08 8.67
C ALA A 97 8.49 9.43 7.78
N GLN A 98 9.47 8.54 7.74
CA GLN A 98 10.52 8.50 6.74
C GLN A 98 10.03 7.66 5.56
N VAL A 99 9.84 8.29 4.41
CA VAL A 99 9.40 7.65 3.18
C VAL A 99 10.63 7.24 2.38
N LYS A 100 10.75 5.95 2.06
CA LYS A 100 11.69 5.41 1.10
C LYS A 100 10.92 4.93 -0.11
N PHE A 101 11.18 5.55 -1.24
CA PHE A 101 10.56 5.23 -2.51
C PHE A 101 11.60 4.66 -3.47
N SER A 102 11.25 3.58 -4.16
CA SER A 102 12.07 3.00 -5.23
C SER A 102 11.20 2.66 -6.42
N SER A 103 11.56 3.15 -7.61
CA SER A 103 10.87 2.89 -8.86
C SER A 103 11.80 2.90 -10.06
N LEU A 104 11.73 1.85 -10.87
CA LEU A 104 12.46 1.80 -12.14
C LEU A 104 11.84 2.76 -13.17
N ASN A 105 10.54 2.59 -13.45
CA ASN A 105 9.76 3.36 -14.42
C ASN A 105 8.44 3.82 -13.78
N GLY A 106 8.45 5.03 -13.22
CA GLY A 106 7.30 5.57 -12.52
C GLY A 106 7.58 6.92 -11.90
N ARG A 107 6.52 7.63 -11.51
CA ARG A 107 6.61 8.87 -10.76
C ARG A 107 5.95 8.74 -9.40
N ILE A 108 6.46 9.49 -8.44
CA ILE A 108 5.82 9.68 -7.14
C ILE A 108 5.12 11.04 -7.12
N ASP A 109 3.86 11.03 -6.71
CA ASP A 109 3.02 12.19 -6.47
C ASP A 109 2.56 12.17 -5.02
N SER A 110 2.56 13.31 -4.33
CA SER A 110 2.30 13.35 -2.89
C SER A 110 1.67 14.68 -2.47
N ASP A 111 0.54 14.59 -1.77
CA ASP A 111 -0.13 15.74 -1.13
C ASP A 111 0.58 16.23 0.13
N PHE A 112 1.48 15.41 0.69
CA PHE A 112 2.24 15.79 1.88
C PHE A 112 3.44 16.67 1.50
N PRO A 113 3.80 17.64 2.37
CA PRO A 113 5.06 18.36 2.20
C PRO A 113 6.22 17.39 2.43
N LEU A 114 6.81 16.92 1.34
CA LEU A 114 7.95 16.01 1.37
C LEU A 114 9.23 16.82 1.46
N THR A 115 9.93 16.69 2.59
CA THR A 115 11.29 17.25 2.70
C THR A 115 12.25 16.22 2.14
N VAL A 116 12.80 16.52 0.97
CA VAL A 116 13.75 15.64 0.29
C VAL A 116 15.04 15.51 1.11
N SER A 117 15.41 14.30 1.50
CA SER A 117 16.75 14.03 2.00
C SER A 117 17.64 13.62 0.83
N ASN A 118 18.57 14.49 0.44
CA ASN A 118 19.49 14.36 -0.70
C ASN A 118 18.81 14.37 -2.08
N GLY A 119 18.98 15.47 -2.83
CA GLY A 119 18.85 15.57 -4.30
C GLY A 119 17.78 14.66 -4.94
N TRP A 120 16.55 15.16 -5.05
CA TRP A 120 15.44 14.46 -5.69
C TRP A 120 15.71 14.22 -7.18
N PRO A 121 15.34 13.05 -7.75
CA PRO A 121 15.70 11.68 -7.40
C PRO A 121 17.14 11.34 -7.87
N VAL A 122 17.86 10.49 -7.13
CA VAL A 122 19.14 9.91 -7.61
C VAL A 122 18.85 8.55 -8.24
N GLY A 123 18.69 8.52 -9.57
CA GLY A 123 18.37 7.29 -10.30
C GLY A 123 16.92 6.83 -10.07
N HIS A 124 16.76 5.59 -9.59
CA HIS A 124 15.46 4.90 -9.43
C HIS A 124 14.95 4.92 -7.98
N SER A 125 15.46 5.81 -7.12
CA SER A 125 15.07 5.85 -5.71
C SER A 125 15.07 7.27 -5.15
N ALA A 126 14.19 7.51 -4.18
CA ALA A 126 14.05 8.77 -3.47
C ALA A 126 13.81 8.50 -1.99
N SER A 127 14.31 9.40 -1.14
CA SER A 127 14.04 9.41 0.29
C SER A 127 13.48 10.77 0.69
N ALA A 128 12.40 10.74 1.45
CA ALA A 128 11.68 11.93 1.87
C ALA A 128 11.29 11.82 3.34
N THR A 129 11.29 12.94 4.04
CA THR A 129 10.76 13.04 5.38
C THR A 129 9.38 13.68 5.32
N LEU A 130 8.40 13.00 5.89
CA LEU A 130 7.02 13.45 6.06
C LEU A 130 6.84 13.91 7.51
N GLY A 131 6.50 15.18 7.70
CA GLY A 131 6.41 15.81 9.02
C GLY A 131 7.77 15.79 9.75
N LYS A 132 7.79 15.27 10.97
CA LYS A 132 9.00 15.13 11.81
C LYS A 132 9.81 13.85 11.53
N GLY A 133 9.37 13.02 10.60
CA GLY A 133 9.99 11.71 10.33
C GLY A 133 9.68 10.65 11.39
N GLY A 134 10.61 9.74 11.63
CA GLY A 134 10.50 8.68 12.64
C GLY A 134 10.27 7.30 12.04
N ARG A 135 9.01 6.85 11.98
CA ARG A 135 8.65 5.51 11.48
C ARG A 135 8.93 5.38 9.99
N GLU A 136 9.14 4.17 9.51
CA GLU A 136 9.51 3.94 8.11
C GLU A 136 8.31 3.55 7.24
N LEU A 137 8.24 4.15 6.06
CA LEU A 137 7.30 3.82 5.00
C LEU A 137 8.11 3.47 3.75
N GLU A 138 8.11 2.20 3.38
CA GLU A 138 8.82 1.69 2.21
C GLU A 138 7.84 1.38 1.09
N ILE A 139 8.06 2.03 -0.06
CA ILE A 139 7.24 1.87 -1.25
C ILE A 139 8.16 1.48 -2.41
N LYS A 140 7.92 0.30 -2.97
CA LYS A 140 8.64 -0.15 -4.17
C LYS A 140 7.69 -0.40 -5.31
N THR A 141 8.05 0.06 -6.49
CA THR A 141 7.41 -0.36 -7.74
C THR A 141 8.45 -0.58 -8.82
N VAL A 142 8.14 -1.34 -9.87
CA VAL A 142 9.03 -1.43 -11.05
C VAL A 142 8.45 -0.58 -12.17
N ASN A 143 7.21 -0.85 -12.56
CA ASN A 143 6.48 -0.12 -13.59
C ASN A 143 5.13 0.33 -13.01
N GLY A 144 5.06 1.59 -12.58
CA GLY A 144 3.84 2.13 -11.99
C GLY A 144 4.06 3.44 -11.28
N ASN A 145 2.98 4.21 -11.17
CA ASN A 145 3.00 5.47 -10.44
C ASN A 145 2.65 5.22 -8.97
N VAL A 146 3.24 6.02 -8.09
CA VAL A 146 2.91 6.05 -6.68
C VAL A 146 2.23 7.36 -6.37
N GLU A 147 1.07 7.30 -5.75
CA GLU A 147 0.33 8.46 -5.31
C GLU A 147 0.09 8.37 -3.80
N ILE A 148 0.53 9.40 -3.07
CA ILE A 148 0.35 9.51 -1.62
C ILE A 148 -0.63 10.65 -1.36
N ARG A 149 -1.84 10.29 -0.96
CA ARG A 149 -2.90 11.25 -0.66
C ARG A 149 -3.04 11.48 0.82
N LYS A 150 -3.36 12.73 1.15
CA LYS A 150 -3.76 13.08 2.50
C LYS A 150 -5.18 12.62 2.71
N ARG A 151 -5.39 11.64 3.58
CA ARG A 151 -6.73 11.24 4.02
C ARG A 151 -7.37 12.44 4.70
N SER A 152 -8.39 13.01 4.06
CA SER A 152 -9.29 13.95 4.71
C SER A 152 -9.99 13.18 5.81
N ALA A 153 -9.85 13.62 7.07
CA ALA A 153 -10.69 13.12 8.13
C ALA A 153 -12.13 13.45 7.74
N GLY A 154 -12.89 12.43 7.34
CA GLY A 154 -14.34 12.53 7.22
C GLY A 154 -14.86 12.92 8.59
N ILE A 155 -15.54 14.06 8.62
CA ILE A 155 -16.26 14.63 9.75
C ILE A 155 -17.34 13.64 10.22
#